data_AF-A0A373NQ75-F1
#
_entry.id   AF-A0A373NQ75-F1
#
_cell.length_a   1.000
_cell.length_b   1.000
_cell.length_c   1.000
_cell.angle_alpha   90.00
_cell.angle_beta   90.00
_cell.angle_gamma   90.00
#
_symmetry.space_group_name_H-M   'P 1'
#
loop_
_entity.id
_entity.type
_entity.pdbx_description
1 polymer ?
#
loop_
_entity_poly.entity_id
_entity_poly.type
_entity_poly.pdbx_seq_one_letter_code
_entity_poly.pdbx_strand_id
1 'polypeptide(L)' 'MSIKSALESEGIDFSEYMNPPEQWNGQALIRNINGTKYACCPFCQKKALLISPNTKIQHLKLKCKGSNCKKEFEVNV' A
#
# COMPACT_ATOMS: atom_id res chain seq x y z
N MET A 1 -6.38 22.13 -15.83
CA MET A 1 -7.09 20.96 -16.41
C MET A 1 -6.28 19.71 -16.10
N SER A 2 -6.96 18.61 -15.73
CA SER A 2 -6.32 17.30 -15.58
C SER A 2 -6.19 16.63 -16.95
N ILE A 3 -5.20 15.76 -17.12
CA ILE A 3 -5.04 14.95 -18.34
C ILE A 3 -6.30 14.12 -18.61
N LYS A 4 -6.91 13.56 -17.55
CA LYS A 4 -8.19 12.85 -17.62
C LYS A 4 -9.27 13.71 -18.28
N SER A 5 -9.49 14.92 -17.76
CA SER A 5 -10.53 15.83 -18.24
C SER A 5 -10.28 16.33 -19.67
N ALA A 6 -9.02 16.37 -20.13
CA ALA A 6 -8.70 16.73 -21.51
C ALA A 6 -9.07 15.61 -22.48
N LEU A 7 -8.64 14.36 -22.22
CA LEU A 7 -8.98 13.20 -23.05
C LEU A 7 -10.49 12.95 -23.12
N GLU A 8 -11.17 12.99 -21.97
CA GLU A 8 -12.62 12.76 -21.93
C GLU A 8 -13.40 13.85 -22.70
N SER A 9 -12.87 15.08 -22.76
CA SER A 9 -13.50 16.16 -23.56
C SER A 9 -13.37 15.97 -25.07
N GLU A 10 -12.39 15.17 -25.51
CA GLU A 10 -12.19 14.77 -26.91
C GLU A 10 -12.96 13.49 -27.26
N GLY A 11 -13.78 12.96 -26.34
CA GLY A 11 -14.52 11.70 -26.52
C GLY A 11 -13.66 10.45 -26.37
N ILE A 12 -12.44 10.58 -25.84
CA ILE A 12 -11.51 9.47 -25.62
C ILE A 12 -11.73 8.91 -24.22
N ASP A 13 -11.97 7.60 -24.10
CA ASP A 13 -12.04 6.94 -22.81
C ASP A 13 -10.64 6.85 -22.20
N PHE A 14 -10.41 7.66 -21.15
CA PHE A 14 -9.14 7.72 -20.44
C PHE A 14 -8.69 6.35 -19.89
N SER A 15 -9.62 5.43 -19.62
CA SER A 15 -9.30 4.11 -19.09
C SER A 15 -8.54 3.21 -20.08
N GLU A 16 -8.71 3.42 -21.38
CA GLU A 16 -8.00 2.68 -22.43
C GLU A 16 -6.50 2.96 -22.44
N TYR A 17 -6.10 4.11 -21.88
CA TYR A 17 -4.71 4.57 -21.80
C TYR A 17 -4.09 4.35 -20.43
N MET A 18 -4.83 3.74 -19.50
CA MET A 18 -4.32 3.40 -18.18
C MET A 18 -3.74 2.00 -18.19
N ASN A 19 -2.54 1.86 -17.62
CA ASN A 19 -2.02 0.54 -17.32
C ASN A 19 -2.95 -0.15 -16.30
N PRO A 20 -3.21 -1.46 -16.45
CA PRO A 20 -3.94 -2.21 -15.44
C PRO A 20 -3.22 -2.08 -14.08
N PRO A 21 -3.96 -2.09 -12.96
CA PRO A 21 -3.36 -1.99 -11.64
C PRO A 21 -2.39 -3.15 -11.43
N GLU A 22 -1.20 -2.83 -10.95
CA GLU A 22 -0.18 -3.83 -10.67
C GLU A 22 -0.68 -4.81 -9.60
N GLN A 23 -0.35 -6.09 -9.77
CA GLN A 23 -0.72 -7.10 -8.78
C GLN A 23 0.01 -6.83 -7.47
N TRP A 24 -0.74 -6.78 -6.38
CA TRP A 24 -0.15 -6.57 -5.06
C TRP A 24 0.72 -7.77 -4.65
N ASN A 25 1.97 -7.48 -4.28
CA ASN A 25 3.02 -8.45 -4.00
C ASN A 25 2.97 -9.12 -2.61
N GLY A 26 1.87 -8.98 -1.88
CA GLY A 26 1.74 -9.56 -0.54
C GLY A 26 2.40 -8.76 0.60
N GLN A 27 3.02 -7.61 0.31
CA GLN A 27 3.82 -6.87 1.29
C GLN A 27 3.05 -5.78 2.04
N ALA A 28 3.55 -5.47 3.24
CA ALA A 28 3.06 -4.40 4.10
C ALA A 28 3.20 -3.03 3.44
N LEU A 29 2.29 -2.13 3.81
CA LEU A 29 2.37 -0.74 3.39
C LEU A 29 3.27 0.05 4.34
N ILE A 30 4.41 0.56 3.85
CA ILE A 30 5.29 1.39 4.67
C ILE A 30 4.78 2.82 4.69
N ARG A 31 4.46 3.35 5.88
CA ARG A 31 4.01 4.74 6.07
C ARG A 31 4.87 5.48 7.06
N ASN A 32 5.18 6.73 6.74
CA ASN A 32 5.72 7.69 7.71
C ASN A 32 4.55 8.44 8.36
N ILE A 33 4.43 8.33 9.68
CA ILE A 33 3.38 8.97 10.48
C ILE A 33 4.10 9.79 11.56
N ASN A 34 4.09 11.12 11.44
CA ASN A 34 4.74 12.06 12.35
C ASN A 34 6.24 11.76 12.57
N GLY A 35 6.99 11.51 11.49
CA GLY A 35 8.42 11.21 11.55
C GLY A 35 8.75 9.77 11.92
N THR A 36 7.75 8.95 12.22
CA THR A 36 7.93 7.55 12.62
C THR A 36 7.46 6.61 11.51
N LYS A 37 8.32 5.68 11.09
CA LYS A 37 7.97 4.67 10.08
C LYS A 37 7.20 3.50 10.71
N TYR A 38 6.14 3.08 10.03
CA TYR A 38 5.36 1.90 10.39
C TYR A 38 5.15 1.00 9.19
N ALA A 39 5.24 -0.31 9.41
CA ALA A 39 4.64 -1.29 8.51
C ALA A 39 3.15 -1.38 8.88
N CYS A 40 2.30 -0.99 7.96
CA CYS A 40 0.85 -1.03 8.11
C CYS A 40 0.27 -2.23 7.36
N CYS A 41 -0.84 -2.74 7.90
CA CYS A 41 -1.62 -3.78 7.22
C CYS A 41 -2.07 -3.25 5.85
N PRO A 42 -1.79 -3.96 4.74
CA PRO A 42 -2.14 -3.51 3.40
C PRO A 42 -3.66 -3.51 3.16
N PHE A 43 -4.42 -4.29 3.93
CA PHE A 43 -5.87 -4.43 3.78
C PHE A 43 -6.68 -3.41 4.57
N CYS A 44 -6.30 -3.16 5.84
CA CYS A 44 -7.05 -2.27 6.74
C CYS A 44 -6.26 -1.03 7.17
N GLN A 45 -5.02 -0.88 6.70
CA GLN A 45 -4.13 0.27 6.90
C GLN A 45 -3.75 0.56 8.37
N LYS A 46 -4.18 -0.27 9.32
CA LYS A 46 -3.80 -0.16 10.73
C LYS A 46 -2.30 -0.45 10.89
N LYS A 47 -1.66 0.31 11.79
CA LYS A 47 -0.26 0.13 12.19
C LYS A 47 -0.07 -1.29 12.74
N ALA A 48 0.87 -2.04 12.17
CA ALA A 48 1.16 -3.40 12.60
C ALA A 48 2.51 -3.51 13.31
N LEU A 49 3.54 -2.84 12.78
CA LEU A 49 4.89 -2.86 13.33
C LEU A 49 5.53 -1.47 13.24
N LEU A 50 6.21 -1.07 14.31
CA LEU A 50 7.07 0.12 14.34
C LEU A 50 8.42 -0.21 13.67
N ILE A 51 8.91 0.68 12.82
CA ILE A 51 10.20 0.54 12.14
C ILE A 51 11.14 1.61 12.66
N SER A 52 12.17 1.19 13.37
CA SER A 52 13.27 2.06 13.82
C SER A 52 14.27 2.28 12.67
N PRO A 53 15.11 3.33 12.71
CA PRO A 53 16.07 3.63 11.63
C PRO A 53 17.01 2.47 11.25
N ASN A 54 17.36 1.63 12.23
CA ASN A 54 18.26 0.49 12.05
C ASN A 54 17.53 -0.87 11.88
N THR A 55 16.19 -0.85 11.83
CA THR A 55 15.40 -2.07 11.64
C THR A 55 15.63 -2.63 10.25
N LYS A 56 16.08 -3.88 10.19
CA LYS A 56 16.16 -4.68 8.96
C LYS A 56 15.34 -5.94 9.15
N ILE A 57 14.37 -6.17 8.27
CA ILE A 57 13.47 -7.32 8.34
C ILE A 57 13.33 -7.90 6.95
N GLN A 58 13.49 -9.22 6.84
CA GLN A 58 13.29 -9.96 5.61
C GLN A 58 12.32 -11.10 5.87
N HIS A 59 11.33 -11.24 4.99
CA HIS A 59 10.36 -12.34 4.95
C HIS A 59 9.54 -12.54 6.25
N LEU A 60 9.35 -11.48 7.04
CA LEU A 60 8.54 -11.58 8.25
C LEU A 60 7.05 -11.61 7.90
N LYS A 61 6.41 -12.77 8.08
CA LYS A 61 4.96 -12.89 7.96
C LYS A 61 4.27 -12.40 9.23
N LEU A 62 3.37 -11.43 9.09
CA LEU A 62 2.55 -10.91 10.18
C LEU A 62 1.07 -11.11 9.90
N LYS A 63 0.35 -11.51 10.94
CA LYS A 63 -1.11 -11.53 10.95
C LYS A 63 -1.65 -10.19 11.47
N CYS A 64 -2.56 -9.57 10.73
CA CYS A 64 -3.18 -8.33 11.15
C CYS A 64 -3.93 -8.49 12.48
N LYS A 65 -3.62 -7.63 13.47
CA LYS A 65 -4.27 -7.66 14.79
C LYS A 65 -5.69 -7.09 14.79
N GLY A 66 -6.08 -6.31 13.77
CA GLY A 66 -7.40 -5.70 13.66
C GLY A 66 -8.51 -6.75 13.68
N SER A 67 -9.54 -6.53 14.49
CA SER A 67 -10.61 -7.51 14.79
C SER A 67 -11.24 -8.12 13.54
N ASN A 68 -11.55 -7.30 12.53
CA ASN A 68 -12.25 -7.73 11.32
C ASN A 68 -11.30 -8.10 10.15
N CYS A 69 -10.00 -7.84 10.28
CA CYS A 69 -9.07 -8.06 9.17
C CYS A 69 -8.45 -9.44 9.26
N LYS A 70 -7.63 -9.70 10.29
CA LYS A 70 -6.96 -10.99 10.55
C LYS A 70 -6.19 -11.63 9.37
N LYS A 71 -6.02 -10.92 8.25
CA LYS A 71 -5.27 -11.35 7.08
C LYS A 71 -3.77 -11.30 7.34
N GLU A 72 -3.03 -12.15 6.64
CA GLU A 72 -1.58 -12.23 6.71
C GLU A 72 -0.93 -11.41 5.58
N PHE A 73 0.25 -10.87 5.85
CA PHE A 73 1.06 -10.10 4.92
C PHE A 73 2.53 -10.18 5.31
N GLU A 74 3.42 -9.89 4.37
CA GLU A 74 4.86 -9.93 4.58
C GLU A 74 5.41 -8.52 4.89
N VAL A 75 6.37 -8.42 5.82
CA VAL A 75 7.11 -7.20 6.11
C VAL A 75 8.54 -7.36 5.62
N ASN A 76 8.94 -6.48 4.71
CA ASN A 76 10.30 -6.32 4.23
C ASN A 76 10.72 -4.86 4.40
N VAL A 77 11.77 -4.60 5.18
CA VAL A 77 12.30 -3.24 5.44
C VAL A 77 13.81 -3.24 5.63
#